data_AF-A0A1P8UNH2-F1
#
_entry.id   AF-A0A1P8UNH2-F1
#
_cell.length_a   1.000
_cell.length_b   1.000
_cell.length_c   1.000
_cell.angle_alpha   90.00
_cell.angle_beta   90.00
_cell.angle_gamma   90.00
#
_symmetry.space_group_name_H-M   'P 1'
#
loop_
_entity.id
_entity.type
_entity.pdbx_description
1 polymer ?
#
loop_
_entity_poly.entity_id
_entity_poly.type
_entity_poly.pdbx_seq_one_letter_code
_entity_poly.pdbx_strand_id
1 'polypeptide(L)'
;MLDMVTFLVVTDASDPVPGPIAENVVIARAQVPIENLIDQYRAIAPDRPEAPLVHVIARGNRHSGVFAGSAFRHINMILYVNGLTNAH
;
A
#
# COMPACT_ATOMS: atom_id res chain seq x y z
N MET A 1 -3.96 -11.87 -12.18
CA MET A 1 -3.51 -11.28 -10.89
C MET A 1 -3.31 -9.78 -10.98
N LEU A 2 -2.70 -9.26 -12.05
CA LEU A 2 -2.56 -7.81 -12.29
C LEU A 2 -3.91 -7.07 -12.27
N ASP A 3 -4.97 -7.66 -12.85
CA ASP A 3 -6.33 -7.08 -12.84
C ASP A 3 -7.01 -7.09 -11.45
N MET A 4 -6.43 -7.74 -10.44
CA MET A 4 -7.02 -7.90 -9.12
C MET A 4 -6.37 -7.02 -8.05
N VAL A 5 -5.19 -6.45 -8.33
CA VAL A 5 -4.40 -5.68 -7.36
C VAL A 5 -3.87 -4.43 -8.02
N THR A 6 -4.27 -3.28 -7.49
CA THR A 6 -3.66 -1.98 -7.83
C THR A 6 -2.63 -1.61 -6.79
N PHE A 7 -1.41 -1.30 -7.22
CA PHE A 7 -0.38 -0.71 -6.36
C PHE A 7 -0.51 0.80 -6.41
N LEU A 8 -0.85 1.43 -5.28
CA LEU A 8 -0.93 2.88 -5.18
C LEU A 8 0.35 3.43 -4.57
N VAL A 9 1.06 4.29 -5.30
CA VAL A 9 2.17 5.08 -4.78
C VAL A 9 1.68 6.51 -4.63
N VAL A 10 1.66 7.04 -3.40
CA VAL A 10 1.33 8.44 -3.15
C VAL A 10 2.64 9.19 -2.92
N THR A 11 2.86 10.26 -3.67
CA THR A 11 4.12 11.02 -3.63
C THR A 11 3.88 12.51 -3.88
N ASP A 12 4.62 13.35 -3.16
CA ASP A 12 4.71 14.80 -3.35
C ASP A 12 5.97 15.22 -4.14
N ALA A 13 6.90 14.28 -4.37
CA ALA A 13 8.14 14.54 -5.09
C ALA A 13 7.86 14.94 -6.54
N SER A 14 8.45 16.03 -7.02
CA SER A 14 8.21 16.53 -8.39
C SER A 14 8.76 15.60 -9.48
N ASP A 15 9.64 14.67 -9.12
CA ASP A 15 10.41 13.90 -10.08
C ASP A 15 9.55 12.94 -10.91
N PRO A 16 9.91 12.75 -12.20
CA PRO A 16 9.31 11.71 -13.02
C PRO A 16 9.70 10.35 -12.46
N VAL A 17 8.73 9.45 -12.34
CA VAL A 17 8.99 8.09 -11.89
C VAL A 17 9.89 7.40 -12.92
N PRO A 18 11.07 6.90 -12.52
CA PRO A 18 12.03 6.38 -13.49
C PRO A 18 11.60 5.00 -14.00
N GLY A 19 11.44 4.89 -15.32
CA GLY A 19 11.29 3.62 -16.03
C GLY A 19 9.84 3.21 -16.36
N PRO A 20 9.68 2.09 -17.09
CA PRO A 20 8.35 1.55 -17.41
C PRO A 20 7.65 1.10 -16.13
N ILE A 21 6.51 1.74 -15.88
CA ILE A 21 5.63 1.43 -14.74
C ILE A 21 4.73 0.26 -15.15
N ALA A 22 4.59 -0.74 -14.28
CA ALA A 22 3.65 -1.83 -14.52
C ALA A 22 2.21 -1.30 -14.60
N GLU A 23 1.36 -1.91 -15.45
CA GLU A 23 0.01 -1.39 -15.76
C GLU A 23 -0.90 -1.24 -14.54
N ASN A 24 -0.68 -2.05 -13.50
CA ASN A 24 -1.48 -2.04 -12.29
C ASN A 24 -0.91 -1.12 -11.19
N VAL A 25 0.05 -0.25 -11.52
CA VAL A 25 0.60 0.75 -10.60
C VAL A 25 -0.02 2.12 -10.92
N VAL A 26 -0.61 2.74 -9.89
CA VAL A 26 -1.15 4.08 -9.93
C VAL A 26 -0.29 4.99 -9.08
N ILE A 27 0.11 6.13 -9.64
CA ILE A 27 0.91 7.14 -8.95
C ILE A 27 0.01 8.33 -8.68
N ALA A 28 -0.36 8.52 -7.42
CA ALA A 28 -1.17 9.64 -6.98
C ALA A 28 -0.28 10.77 -6.46
N ARG A 29 -0.57 11.99 -6.91
CA ARG A 29 0.08 13.19 -6.41
C ARG A 29 -0.74 13.78 -5.27
N ALA A 30 -0.10 13.99 -4.12
CA ALA A 30 -0.75 14.64 -3.00
C ALA A 30 -1.01 16.12 -3.32
N GLN A 31 -2.24 16.59 -3.13
CA GLN A 31 -2.59 18.02 -3.31
C GLN A 31 -2.29 18.87 -2.07
N VAL A 32 -2.06 18.21 -0.94
CA VAL A 32 -1.70 18.78 0.36
C VAL A 32 -0.45 18.05 0.88
N PRO A 33 0.31 18.62 1.85
CA PRO A 33 1.48 17.96 2.40
C PRO A 33 1.17 16.53 2.85
N ILE A 34 1.98 15.57 2.39
CA ILE A 34 1.73 14.14 2.61
C ILE A 34 2.03 13.71 4.05
N GLU A 35 2.74 14.54 4.82
CA GLU A 35 3.16 14.24 6.21
C GLU A 35 1.97 13.88 7.11
N ASN A 36 0.89 14.67 7.04
CA ASN A 36 -0.33 14.40 7.81
C ASN A 36 -0.95 13.03 7.45
N LEU A 37 -0.90 12.67 6.17
CA LEU A 37 -1.41 11.39 5.69
C LEU A 37 -0.51 10.24 6.17
N ILE A 38 0.81 10.43 6.12
CA ILE A 38 1.79 9.47 6.63
C ILE A 38 1.56 9.21 8.12
N ASP A 39 1.37 10.26 8.92
CA ASP A 39 1.13 10.13 10.36
C ASP A 39 -0.18 9.39 10.67
N GLN A 40 -1.25 9.67 9.91
CA GLN A 40 -2.52 8.95 10.03
C GLN A 40 -2.36 7.46 9.74
N TYR A 41 -1.67 7.09 8.66
CA TYR A 41 -1.43 5.69 8.33
C TYR A 41 -0.50 5.01 9.34
N ARG A 42 0.56 5.71 9.81
CA ARG A 42 1.46 5.18 10.83
C ARG A 42 0.74 4.92 12.15
N ALA A 43 -0.27 5.72 12.51
CA ALA A 43 -1.08 5.51 13.71
C ALA A 43 -1.94 4.23 13.66
N ILE A 44 -2.21 3.68 12.46
CA ILE A 44 -2.95 2.41 12.29
C ILE A 44 -2.05 1.20 12.60
N ALA A 45 -0.73 1.32 12.44
CA ALA A 45 0.19 0.21 12.66
C ALA A 45 0.33 -0.10 14.16
N PRO A 46 0.22 -1.38 14.56
CA PRO A 46 0.57 -1.81 15.92
C PRO A 46 2.01 -1.43 16.24
N ASP A 47 2.24 -0.92 17.45
CA ASP A 47 3.58 -0.66 18.00
C ASP A 47 4.43 0.41 17.27
N ARG A 48 3.84 1.16 16.33
CA ARG A 48 4.50 2.24 15.56
C ARG A 48 5.92 1.89 15.10
N PRO A 49 6.06 0.87 14.22
CA PRO A 49 7.36 0.39 13.79
C PRO A 49 8.11 1.50 13.05
N GLU A 50 9.42 1.60 13.27
CA GLU A 50 10.26 2.48 12.43
C GLU A 50 10.53 1.88 11.04
N ALA A 51 10.21 0.60 10.85
CA ALA A 51 10.34 -0.07 9.56
C ALA A 51 9.31 0.43 8.53
N PRO A 52 9.60 0.32 7.21
CA PRO A 52 8.63 0.62 6.17
C PRO A 52 7.32 -0.17 6.34
N LEU A 53 6.20 0.48 6.11
CA LEU A 53 4.85 -0.09 6.27
C LEU A 53 4.19 -0.28 4.92
N VAL A 54 3.46 -1.39 4.77
CA VAL A 54 2.56 -1.63 3.64
C VAL A 54 1.15 -1.81 4.16
N HIS A 55 0.25 -0.94 3.73
CA HIS A 55 -1.17 -0.96 4.08
C HIS A 55 -1.96 -1.66 2.97
N VAL A 56 -2.84 -2.59 3.35
CA VAL A 56 -3.76 -3.25 2.42
C VAL A 56 -5.15 -2.66 2.58
N ILE A 57 -5.68 -2.14 1.48
CA ILE A 57 -7.03 -1.59 1.40
C ILE A 57 -7.87 -2.54 0.54
N ALA A 58 -8.88 -3.15 1.14
CA ALA A 58 -9.83 -4.04 0.47
C ALA A 58 -10.96 -3.24 -0.21
N ARG A 59 -11.86 -3.96 -0.89
CA ARG A 59 -13.05 -3.39 -1.54
C ARG A 59 -13.86 -2.52 -0.57
N GLY A 60 -14.41 -1.41 -1.07
CA GLY A 60 -15.17 -0.45 -0.27
C GLY A 60 -14.29 0.42 0.64
N ASN A 61 -13.01 0.59 0.31
CA ASN A 61 -12.03 1.39 1.07
C ASN A 61 -11.79 0.90 2.50
N ARG A 62 -12.00 -0.40 2.76
CA ARG A 62 -11.77 -0.98 4.08
C ARG A 62 -10.29 -1.26 4.29
N HIS A 63 -9.66 -0.63 5.29
CA HIS A 63 -8.32 -1.03 5.73
C HIS A 63 -8.37 -2.45 6.29
N SER A 64 -7.63 -3.37 5.69
CA SER A 64 -7.73 -4.79 5.97
C SER A 64 -6.53 -5.30 6.74
N GLY A 65 -5.34 -4.74 6.49
CA GLY A 65 -4.11 -5.21 7.11
C GLY A 65 -2.93 -4.26 6.93
N VAL A 66 -1.88 -4.51 7.71
CA VAL A 66 -0.61 -3.78 7.66
C VAL A 66 0.55 -4.75 7.82
N PHE A 67 1.61 -4.57 7.03
CA PHE A 67 2.85 -5.32 7.13
C PHE A 67 4.01 -4.37 7.42
N ALA A 68 4.90 -4.75 8.34
CA ALA A 68 6.08 -3.96 8.70
C ALA A 68 7.37 -4.64 8.22
N GLY A 69 8.26 -3.86 7.60
CA GLY A 69 9.61 -4.27 7.21
C GLY A 69 9.66 -5.60 6.48
N SER A 70 10.39 -6.56 7.04
CA SER A 70 10.61 -7.89 6.45
C SER A 70 9.38 -8.79 6.46
N ALA A 71 8.29 -8.40 7.12
CA ALA A 71 6.99 -9.07 7.01
C ALA A 71 6.34 -8.81 5.64
N PHE A 72 6.76 -7.77 4.92
CA PHE A 72 6.35 -7.53 3.54
C PHE A 72 7.15 -8.41 2.57
N ARG A 73 6.87 -9.72 2.56
CA ARG A 73 7.36 -10.65 1.55
C ARG A 73 6.30 -10.91 0.50
N HIS A 74 6.73 -11.15 -0.74
CA HIS A 74 5.84 -11.47 -1.86
C HIS A 74 4.84 -12.59 -1.54
N ILE A 75 5.28 -13.62 -0.80
CA ILE A 75 4.41 -14.73 -0.38
C ILE A 75 3.33 -14.29 0.62
N ASN A 76 3.63 -13.38 1.54
CA ASN A 76 2.67 -12.86 2.51
C ASN A 76 1.60 -12.02 1.80
N MET A 77 2.01 -11.22 0.81
CA MET A 77 1.09 -10.46 -0.02
C MET A 77 0.16 -11.37 -0.84
N ILE A 78 0.68 -12.40 -1.50
CA ILE A 78 -0.14 -13.36 -2.28
C ILE A 78 -1.13 -14.10 -1.38
N LEU A 79 -0.66 -14.64 -0.25
CA LEU A 79 -1.54 -15.35 0.69
C LEU A 79 -2.66 -14.45 1.21
N TYR A 80 -2.34 -13.18 1.48
CA TYR A 80 -3.32 -12.23 1.98
C TYR A 80 -4.37 -11.85 0.92
N VAL A 81 -3.94 -11.54 -0.31
CA VAL A 81 -4.86 -11.26 -1.43
C VAL A 81 -5.74 -12.48 -1.75
N ASN A 82 -5.16 -13.68 -1.73
CA ASN A 82 -5.92 -14.92 -1.93
C ASN A 82 -6.92 -15.16 -0.80
N GLY A 83 -6.55 -14.90 0.46
CA GLY A 83 -7.47 -14.98 1.59
C GLY A 83 -8.65 -14.00 1.47
N LEU A 84 -8.39 -12.75 1.05
CA LEU A 84 -9.43 -11.74 0.85
C LEU A 84 -10.36 -12.05 -0.32
N THR A 85 -9.86 -12.70 -1.35
CA THR A 85 -10.65 -13.04 -2.55
C THR A 85 -11.47 -14.31 -2.38
N ASN A 86 -11.04 -15.22 -1.51
CA ASN A 86 -11.73 -16.48 -1.20
C ASN A 86 -12.67 -16.40 0.02
N ALA A 87 -12.70 -15.28 0.74
CA ALA A 87 -13.60 -15.08 1.91
C ALA A 87 -15.04 -14.69 1.50
N HIS A 88 -15.50 -15.17 0.34
CA HIS A 88 -16.83 -14.92 -0.22
C HIS A 88 -17.65 -16.20 -0.27
#